data_AF-A0A9E1KKT5-F1
#
_entry.id   AF-A0A9E1KKT5-F1
#
_cell.length_a   1.000
_cell.length_b   1.000
_cell.length_c   1.000
_cell.angle_alpha   90.00
_cell.angle_beta   90.00
_cell.angle_gamma   90.00
#
_symmetry.space_group_name_H-M   'P 1'
#
loop_
_entity.id
_entity.type
_entity.pdbx_description
1 polymer ?
#
loop_
_entity_poly.entity_id
_entity_poly.type
_entity_poly.pdbx_seq_one_letter_code
_entity_poly.pdbx_strand_id
1 'polypeptide(L)'
;MAMYSGLQATDLFDRSAFNQQLAAGGAISACKSAIHSATACLHHQFVEGADVAELIVLRAQFMDTLLACLWESVDWHEAELALVAVGGYGRGELLPHSDIDLLILLGDHCQNCSEKLSQFLTLLWDIGLNIGHSVRTVDECIRRAEEDI
;
A
#
# COMPACT_ATOMS: atom_id res chain seq x y z
N MET A 1 -29.99 -6.07 -13.85
CA MET A 1 -29.49 -7.21 -13.06
C MET A 1 -27.99 -7.07 -13.07
N ALA A 2 -27.42 -6.37 -12.09
CA ALA A 2 -25.97 -6.17 -12.02
C ALA A 2 -25.35 -7.55 -11.80
N MET A 3 -24.58 -8.02 -12.78
CA MET A 3 -23.75 -9.21 -12.58
C MET A 3 -22.69 -8.78 -11.58
N TYR A 4 -22.71 -9.38 -10.38
CA TYR A 4 -21.58 -9.29 -9.45
C TYR A 4 -20.33 -9.68 -10.23
N SER A 5 -19.38 -8.76 -10.39
CA SER A 5 -18.07 -9.12 -10.89
C SER A 5 -17.48 -10.04 -9.82
N GLY A 6 -17.45 -11.35 -10.06
CA GLY A 6 -16.89 -12.34 -9.12
C GLY A 6 -15.38 -12.18 -8.88
N LEU A 7 -14.81 -11.03 -9.23
CA LEU A 7 -13.41 -10.67 -9.09
C LEU A 7 -13.10 -10.46 -7.60
N GLN A 8 -12.14 -11.25 -7.11
CA GLN A 8 -11.57 -11.11 -5.77
C GLN A 8 -10.20 -10.43 -5.87
N ALA A 9 -9.72 -9.85 -4.77
CA ALA A 9 -8.38 -9.27 -4.72
C ALA A 9 -7.27 -10.30 -5.08
N THR A 10 -7.49 -11.58 -4.76
CA THR A 10 -6.60 -12.69 -5.13
C THR A 10 -6.51 -12.90 -6.64
N ASP A 11 -7.50 -12.46 -7.42
CA ASP A 11 -7.48 -12.53 -8.87
C ASP A 11 -6.64 -11.38 -9.48
N LEU A 12 -6.45 -10.29 -8.73
CA LEU A 12 -5.63 -9.15 -9.12
C LEU A 12 -4.15 -9.33 -8.75
N PHE A 13 -3.85 -10.14 -7.74
CA PHE A 13 -2.49 -10.26 -7.20
C PHE A 13 -2.18 -11.64 -6.61
N ASP A 14 -1.27 -12.35 -7.26
CA ASP A 14 -0.66 -13.56 -6.70
C ASP A 14 0.52 -13.20 -5.79
N ARG A 15 0.24 -13.13 -4.48
CA ARG A 15 1.24 -12.85 -3.44
C ARG A 15 2.42 -13.82 -3.46
N SER A 16 2.18 -15.11 -3.72
CA SER A 16 3.23 -16.13 -3.72
C SER A 16 4.19 -15.92 -4.88
N ALA A 17 3.64 -15.75 -6.09
CA ALA A 17 4.45 -15.46 -7.28
C ALA A 17 5.22 -14.14 -7.13
N PHE A 18 4.59 -13.11 -6.58
CA PHE A 18 5.23 -11.82 -6.34
C PHE A 18 6.41 -11.93 -5.36
N ASN A 19 6.24 -12.62 -4.24
CA ASN A 19 7.32 -12.81 -3.27
C ASN A 19 8.53 -13.56 -3.86
N GLN A 20 8.30 -14.50 -4.77
CA GLN A 20 9.40 -15.16 -5.50
C GLN A 20 10.17 -14.18 -6.40
N GLN A 21 9.47 -13.26 -7.06
CA GLN A 21 10.10 -12.21 -7.88
C GLN A 21 10.87 -11.19 -7.05
N LEU A 22 10.34 -10.81 -5.87
CA LEU A 22 11.07 -9.96 -4.91
C LEU A 22 12.40 -10.60 -4.49
N ALA A 23 12.36 -11.88 -4.11
CA ALA A 23 13.56 -12.63 -3.71
C ALA A 23 14.60 -12.78 -4.84
N ALA A 24 14.16 -12.73 -6.10
CA ALA A 24 15.04 -12.77 -7.27
C ALA A 24 15.70 -11.42 -7.62
N GLY A 25 15.47 -10.36 -6.85
CA GLY A 25 16.12 -9.05 -7.02
C GLY A 25 15.45 -8.11 -8.03
N GLY A 26 14.26 -8.46 -8.54
CA GLY A 26 13.50 -7.68 -9.52
C GLY A 26 12.42 -6.77 -8.92
N ALA A 27 12.61 -6.24 -7.71
CA ALA A 27 11.52 -5.61 -6.94
C ALA A 27 10.80 -4.48 -7.69
N ILE A 28 11.55 -3.55 -8.29
CA ILE A 28 10.94 -2.40 -8.99
C ILE A 28 10.12 -2.84 -10.20
N SER A 29 10.67 -3.71 -11.05
CA SER A 29 9.97 -4.19 -12.26
C SER A 29 8.78 -5.06 -11.91
N ALA A 30 8.89 -5.93 -10.89
CA ALA A 30 7.78 -6.73 -10.38
C ALA A 30 6.64 -5.85 -9.87
N CYS A 31 6.93 -4.83 -9.05
CA CYS A 31 5.93 -3.89 -8.55
C CYS A 31 5.25 -3.13 -9.68
N LYS A 32 6.03 -2.56 -10.62
CA LYS A 32 5.47 -1.82 -11.75
C LYS A 32 4.57 -2.70 -12.61
N SER A 33 4.98 -3.95 -12.85
CA SER A 33 4.16 -4.92 -13.59
C SER A 33 2.87 -5.23 -12.85
N ALA A 34 2.93 -5.50 -11.54
CA ALA A 34 1.76 -5.80 -10.73
C ALA A 34 0.77 -4.63 -10.70
N ILE A 35 1.26 -3.40 -10.46
CA ILE A 35 0.44 -2.17 -10.45
C ILE A 35 -0.22 -1.95 -11.81
N HIS A 36 0.54 -2.15 -12.90
CA HIS A 36 0.01 -2.01 -14.26
C HIS A 36 -1.09 -3.04 -14.55
N SER A 37 -0.83 -4.32 -14.27
CA SER A 37 -1.80 -5.41 -14.48
C SER A 37 -3.08 -5.22 -13.68
N ALA A 38 -2.98 -4.89 -12.38
CA ALA A 38 -4.14 -4.64 -11.54
C ALA A 38 -4.94 -3.42 -12.02
N THR A 39 -4.26 -2.34 -12.41
CA THR A 39 -4.91 -1.14 -12.95
C THR A 39 -5.63 -1.43 -14.27
N ALA A 40 -5.01 -2.19 -15.18
CA ALA A 40 -5.63 -2.59 -16.44
C ALA A 40 -6.86 -3.48 -16.22
N CYS A 41 -6.78 -4.44 -15.29
CA CYS A 41 -7.90 -5.32 -14.95
C CYS A 41 -9.07 -4.53 -14.34
N LEU A 42 -8.81 -3.68 -13.35
CA LEU A 42 -9.84 -2.84 -12.73
C LEU A 42 -10.48 -1.89 -13.75
N HIS A 43 -9.69 -1.31 -14.66
CA HIS A 43 -10.21 -0.46 -15.73
C HIS A 43 -11.11 -1.25 -16.69
N HIS A 44 -10.71 -2.47 -17.08
CA HIS A 44 -11.55 -3.33 -17.90
C HIS A 44 -12.88 -3.65 -17.22
N GLN A 45 -12.87 -4.01 -15.93
CA GLN A 45 -14.10 -4.28 -15.17
C GLN A 45 -15.01 -3.05 -15.07
N PHE A 46 -14.42 -1.86 -14.90
CA PHE A 46 -15.17 -0.61 -14.94
C PHE A 46 -15.88 -0.40 -16.29
N VAL A 47 -15.18 -0.63 -17.41
CA VAL A 47 -15.76 -0.52 -18.76
C VAL A 47 -16.89 -1.53 -18.99
N GLU A 48 -16.77 -2.73 -18.42
CA GLU A 48 -17.81 -3.78 -18.45
C GLU A 48 -19.01 -3.51 -17.51
N GLY A 49 -18.97 -2.41 -16.74
CA GLY A 49 -20.07 -1.95 -15.90
C GLY A 49 -20.12 -2.55 -14.50
N ALA A 50 -18.99 -3.03 -13.96
CA ALA A 50 -18.87 -3.42 -12.56
C ALA A 50 -19.14 -2.24 -11.60
N ASP A 51 -19.55 -2.54 -10.37
CA ASP A 51 -19.83 -1.52 -9.36
C ASP A 51 -18.54 -0.79 -8.96
N VAL A 52 -18.55 0.53 -9.10
CA VAL A 52 -17.41 1.39 -8.75
C VAL A 52 -17.02 1.25 -7.28
N ALA A 53 -17.99 1.09 -6.37
CA ALA A 53 -17.72 0.91 -4.95
C ALA A 53 -16.91 -0.37 -4.70
N GLU A 54 -17.22 -1.46 -5.41
CA GLU A 54 -16.47 -2.71 -5.32
C GLU A 54 -15.05 -2.55 -5.89
N LEU A 55 -14.91 -1.88 -7.04
CA LEU A 55 -13.60 -1.68 -7.68
C LEU A 55 -12.65 -0.83 -6.84
N ILE A 56 -13.17 0.19 -6.16
CA ILE A 56 -12.39 1.05 -5.26
C ILE A 56 -11.86 0.24 -4.07
N VAL A 57 -12.71 -0.61 -3.47
CA VAL A 57 -12.30 -1.50 -2.37
C VAL A 57 -11.26 -2.51 -2.84
N LEU A 58 -11.47 -3.14 -4.00
CA LEU A 58 -10.52 -4.09 -4.58
C LEU A 58 -9.16 -3.43 -4.87
N ARG A 59 -9.16 -2.17 -5.32
CA ARG A 59 -7.92 -1.41 -5.52
C ARG A 59 -7.18 -1.17 -4.21
N ALA A 60 -7.88 -0.82 -3.14
CA ALA A 60 -7.27 -0.66 -1.81
C ALA A 60 -6.68 -1.99 -1.30
N GLN A 61 -7.42 -3.09 -1.42
CA GLN A 61 -6.95 -4.43 -1.01
C GLN A 61 -5.72 -4.90 -1.80
N PHE A 62 -5.68 -4.62 -3.11
CA PHE A 62 -4.49 -4.84 -3.93
C PHE A 62 -3.30 -4.06 -3.36
N MET A 63 -3.49 -2.78 -3.04
CA MET A 63 -2.43 -1.93 -2.49
C MET A 63 -1.95 -2.42 -1.12
N ASP A 64 -2.88 -2.82 -0.24
CA ASP A 64 -2.57 -3.41 1.07
C ASP A 64 -1.67 -4.63 0.91
N THR A 65 -2.01 -5.51 -0.04
CA THR A 65 -1.24 -6.73 -0.27
C THR A 65 0.14 -6.42 -0.84
N LEU A 66 0.24 -5.50 -1.79
CA LEU A 66 1.51 -5.06 -2.36
C LEU A 66 2.42 -4.43 -1.29
N LEU A 67 1.90 -3.49 -0.51
CA LEU A 67 2.65 -2.79 0.53
C LEU A 67 3.04 -3.74 1.66
N ALA A 68 2.17 -4.68 2.06
CA ALA A 68 2.51 -5.69 3.05
C ALA A 68 3.67 -6.58 2.58
N CYS A 69 3.67 -7.05 1.33
CA CYS A 69 4.79 -7.82 0.79
C CYS A 69 6.11 -7.03 0.81
N LEU A 70 6.07 -5.76 0.42
CA LEU A 70 7.24 -4.89 0.45
C LEU A 70 7.72 -4.63 1.89
N TRP A 71 6.80 -4.34 2.80
CA TRP A 71 7.09 -4.09 4.21
C TRP A 71 7.71 -5.31 4.88
N GLU A 72 7.18 -6.50 4.64
CA GLU A 72 7.70 -7.78 5.16
C GLU A 72 9.04 -8.18 4.54
N SER A 73 9.35 -7.69 3.33
CA SER A 73 10.65 -7.97 2.68
C SER A 73 11.81 -7.21 3.31
N VAL A 74 11.52 -6.15 4.08
CA VAL A 74 12.52 -5.39 4.82
C VAL A 74 12.75 -6.04 6.17
N ASP A 75 14.01 -6.33 6.47
CA ASP A 75 14.40 -6.79 7.80
C ASP A 75 14.42 -5.60 8.77
N TRP A 76 13.35 -5.41 9.53
CA TRP A 76 13.22 -4.34 10.53
C TRP A 76 13.99 -4.62 11.84
N HIS A 77 14.63 -5.79 11.99
CA HIS A 77 15.29 -6.23 13.23
C HIS A 77 14.32 -6.14 14.43
N GLU A 78 14.76 -5.53 15.54
CA GLU A 78 13.98 -5.32 16.76
C GLU A 78 13.18 -4.01 16.71
N ALA A 79 13.06 -3.37 15.54
CA ALA A 79 12.39 -2.09 15.44
C ALA A 79 10.88 -2.22 15.63
N GLU A 80 10.32 -1.52 16.60
CA GLU A 80 8.87 -1.42 16.81
C GLU A 80 8.28 -0.40 15.84
N LEU A 81 7.72 -0.89 14.74
CA LEU A 81 7.17 -0.06 13.67
C LEU A 81 5.84 -0.60 13.18
N ALA A 82 4.95 0.30 12.77
CA ALA A 82 3.74 -0.06 12.02
C ALA A 82 3.56 0.84 10.80
N LEU A 83 3.17 0.23 9.68
CA LEU A 83 2.75 0.92 8.48
C LEU A 83 1.21 1.01 8.48
N VAL A 84 0.68 2.23 8.49
CA VAL A 84 -0.76 2.47 8.63
C VAL A 84 -1.25 3.27 7.43
N ALA A 85 -2.23 2.73 6.70
CA ALA A 85 -2.96 3.49 5.70
C ALA A 85 -3.87 4.54 6.37
N VAL A 86 -3.85 5.78 5.88
CA VAL A 86 -4.68 6.88 6.41
C VAL A 86 -5.46 7.56 5.29
N GLY A 87 -6.29 8.55 5.62
CA GLY A 87 -7.06 9.29 4.61
C GLY A 87 -8.09 8.42 3.87
N GLY A 88 -8.27 8.68 2.56
CA GLY A 88 -9.15 7.86 1.72
C GLY A 88 -8.66 6.43 1.57
N TYR A 89 -7.34 6.23 1.49
CA TYR A 89 -6.74 4.91 1.43
C TYR A 89 -7.05 4.09 2.70
N GLY A 90 -6.88 4.68 3.88
CA GLY A 90 -7.20 4.02 5.16
C GLY A 90 -8.69 3.66 5.34
N ARG A 91 -9.60 4.30 4.60
CA ARG A 91 -11.03 3.93 4.57
C ARG A 91 -11.37 2.85 3.53
N GLY A 92 -10.39 2.37 2.77
CA GLY A 92 -10.61 1.48 1.65
C GLY A 92 -11.19 2.18 0.41
N GLU A 93 -11.12 3.51 0.35
CA GLU A 93 -11.69 4.34 -0.71
C GLU A 93 -10.62 4.82 -1.71
N LEU A 94 -9.80 3.90 -2.23
CA LEU A 94 -8.68 4.27 -3.10
C LEU A 94 -9.13 4.44 -4.57
N LEU A 95 -9.27 5.69 -5.03
CA LEU A 95 -9.62 5.98 -6.42
C LEU A 95 -8.40 5.84 -7.38
N PRO A 96 -8.64 5.76 -8.71
CA PRO A 96 -7.56 5.87 -9.69
C PRO A 96 -6.78 7.17 -9.50
N HIS A 97 -5.45 7.06 -9.51
CA HIS A 97 -4.52 8.19 -9.34
C HIS A 97 -4.55 8.90 -7.98
N SER A 98 -5.30 8.41 -7.00
CA SER A 98 -5.21 8.91 -5.62
C SER A 98 -3.81 8.71 -5.04
N ASP A 99 -3.43 9.63 -4.16
CA ASP A 99 -2.25 9.51 -3.33
C ASP A 99 -2.39 8.31 -2.37
N ILE A 100 -1.27 7.68 -2.06
CA ILE A 100 -1.18 6.62 -1.05
C ILE A 100 -0.70 7.28 0.23
N ASP A 101 -1.65 7.63 1.09
CA ASP A 101 -1.36 8.28 2.37
C ASP A 101 -1.00 7.28 3.45
N LEU A 102 0.20 7.41 4.01
CA LEU A 102 0.79 6.49 4.98
C LEU A 102 1.20 7.20 6.26
N LEU A 103 0.93 6.56 7.40
CA LEU A 103 1.52 6.89 8.69
C LEU A 103 2.45 5.76 9.10
N ILE A 104 3.71 6.09 9.35
CA ILE A 104 4.67 5.18 9.95
C ILE A 104 4.70 5.49 11.45
N LEU A 105 4.13 4.58 12.23
CA LEU A 105 4.13 4.69 13.69
C LEU A 105 5.42 4.10 14.26
N LEU A 106 6.09 4.90 15.09
CA LEU A 106 7.29 4.53 15.83
C LEU A 106 6.91 4.12 17.26
N GLY A 107 7.33 2.92 17.66
CA GLY A 107 7.33 2.48 19.05
C GLY A 107 8.58 2.93 19.81
N ASP A 108 8.79 2.37 21.00
CA ASP A 108 9.85 2.80 21.91
C ASP A 108 11.24 2.35 21.42
N HIS A 109 11.29 1.24 20.68
CA HIS A 109 12.51 0.65 20.16
C HIS A 109 12.65 0.89 18.65
N CYS A 110 13.03 2.09 18.19
CA CYS A 110 13.14 2.39 16.74
C CYS A 110 14.44 3.13 16.32
N GLN A 111 15.49 3.08 17.14
CA GLN A 111 16.67 3.93 16.99
C GLN A 111 17.51 3.66 15.73
N ASN A 112 17.37 2.48 15.12
CA ASN A 112 18.20 2.03 13.98
C ASN A 112 17.41 1.74 12.69
N CYS A 113 16.16 2.21 12.57
CA CYS A 113 15.33 1.93 11.38
C CYS A 113 15.31 3.05 10.33
N SER A 114 15.85 4.24 10.64
CA SER A 114 15.73 5.45 9.81
C SER A 114 16.24 5.27 8.38
N GLU A 115 17.42 4.63 8.22
CA GLU A 115 17.99 4.39 6.89
C GLU A 115 17.13 3.42 6.07
N LYS A 116 16.71 2.30 6.67
CA LYS A 116 15.82 1.31 6.03
C LYS A 116 14.47 1.91 5.67
N LEU A 117 13.91 2.74 6.55
CA LEU A 117 12.67 3.45 6.30
C LEU A 117 12.81 4.43 5.13
N SER A 118 13.92 5.16 5.05
CA SER A 118 14.20 6.07 3.94
C SER A 118 14.33 5.30 2.61
N GLN A 119 15.01 4.16 2.62
CA GLN A 119 15.10 3.26 1.46
C GLN A 119 13.74 2.68 1.04
N PHE A 120 12.92 2.27 2.02
CA PHE A 120 11.57 1.79 1.77
C PHE A 120 10.70 2.88 1.11
N LEU A 121 10.70 4.10 1.64
CA LEU A 121 9.96 5.23 1.05
C LEU A 121 10.47 5.56 -0.36
N THR A 122 11.79 5.50 -0.57
CA THR A 122 12.42 5.68 -1.89
C THR A 122 11.92 4.66 -2.89
N LEU A 123 11.87 3.39 -2.50
CA LEU A 123 11.34 2.32 -3.31
C LEU A 123 9.89 2.59 -3.72
N LEU A 124 9.04 3.09 -2.82
CA LEU A 124 7.63 3.39 -3.14
C LEU A 124 7.50 4.47 -4.23
N TRP A 125 8.35 5.50 -4.22
CA TRP A 125 8.41 6.48 -5.31
C TRP A 125 8.97 5.87 -6.59
N ASP A 126 10.02 5.04 -6.52
CA ASP A 126 10.65 4.41 -7.68
C ASP A 126 9.70 3.48 -8.44
N ILE A 127 8.76 2.84 -7.74
CA ILE A 127 7.70 2.01 -8.35
C ILE A 127 6.53 2.83 -8.90
N GLY A 128 6.56 4.15 -8.75
CA GLY A 128 5.63 5.10 -9.35
C GLY A 128 4.40 5.42 -8.49
N LEU A 129 4.43 5.12 -7.19
CA LEU A 129 3.37 5.55 -6.28
C LEU A 129 3.57 7.03 -5.89
N ASN A 130 2.48 7.80 -5.85
CA ASN A 130 2.50 9.10 -5.22
C ASN A 130 2.21 8.93 -3.73
N ILE A 131 3.23 9.10 -2.88
CA ILE A 131 3.13 8.83 -1.45
C ILE A 131 3.02 10.14 -0.67
N GLY A 132 1.91 10.32 0.04
CA GLY A 132 1.84 11.19 1.20
C GLY A 132 2.27 10.40 2.43
N HIS A 133 3.23 10.87 3.23
CA HIS A 133 3.60 10.14 4.45
C HIS A 133 3.92 11.03 5.64
N SER A 134 3.79 10.45 6.83
CA SER A 134 4.32 11.01 8.06
C SER A 134 4.93 9.91 8.93
N VAL A 135 5.94 10.26 9.72
CA VAL A 135 6.60 9.35 10.67
C VAL A 135 6.42 9.95 12.05
N ARG A 136 5.76 9.22 12.97
CA ARG A 136 5.39 9.75 14.29
C ARG A 136 5.36 8.67 15.36
N THR A 137 5.61 9.06 16.60
CA THR A 137 5.25 8.27 17.79
C THR A 137 3.75 8.43 18.10
N VAL A 138 3.20 7.53 18.93
CA VAL A 138 1.81 7.64 19.41
C VAL A 138 1.58 8.97 20.13
N ASP A 139 2.52 9.40 20.97
CA ASP A 139 2.43 10.66 21.70
C ASP A 139 2.40 11.88 20.77
N GLU A 140 3.15 11.86 19.67
CA GLU A 140 3.08 12.92 18.66
C GLU A 140 1.75 12.95 17.93
N CYS A 141 1.13 11.78 17.68
CA CYS A 141 -0.21 11.70 17.11
C CYS A 141 -1.24 12.30 18.07
N ILE A 142 -1.16 12.01 19.37
CA ILE A 142 -2.06 12.57 20.39
C ILE A 142 -1.92 14.10 20.45
N ARG A 143 -0.68 14.61 20.58
CA ARG A 143 -0.44 16.07 20.63
C ARG A 143 -0.99 16.79 19.40
N ARG A 144 -0.76 16.24 18.20
CA ARG A 144 -1.29 16.85 16.97
C ARG A 144 -2.81 16.83 16.92
N ALA A 145 -3.44 15.78 17.42
CA ALA A 145 -4.90 15.71 17.48
C ALA A 145 -5.48 16.76 18.46
N GLU A 146 -4.76 17.08 19.54
CA GLU A 146 -5.14 18.15 20.48
C GLU A 146 -4.95 19.56 19.89
N GLU A 147 -3.96 19.74 19.01
CA GLU A 147 -3.69 21.00 18.31
C GLU A 147 -4.64 21.26 17.12
N ASP A 148 -5.36 20.25 16.65
CA ASP A 148 -6.26 20.29 15.48
C ASP A 148 -7.72 20.67 15.86
N ILE A 149 -7.89 21.43 16.96
CA ILE A 149 -9.18 21.88 17.52
C ILE A 149 -9.24 23.42 17.61
#